data_AF-A0A1Q3RHZ0-F1
#
_entry.id   AF-A0A1Q3RHZ0-F1
#
_cell.length_a   1.000
_cell.length_b   1.000
_cell.length_c   1.000
_cell.angle_alpha   90.00
_cell.angle_beta   90.00
_cell.angle_gamma   90.00
#
_symmetry.space_group_name_H-M   'P 1'
#
loop_
_entity.id
_entity.type
_entity.pdbx_description
1 polymer ?
#
loop_
_entity_poly.entity_id
_entity_poly.type
_entity_poly.pdbx_seq_one_letter_code
_entity_poly.pdbx_strand_id
1 'polypeptide(L)'
;MKSANQKYAEQVVALIPVDRAYKNRIKEDIISRLEEYHSSASPEDLMGSTYEVAQEFIENIEPSALINQGKKTFNYTSKAKIMGIPLISIRVGKFEVAKGIIAIGNFSVGVISIGAFSLGIFSLGGIGLGVIAFGGLALGAIGAFGGVAAAYMLAIGGVAVAHNLAIGGVAIATDIAIGDVAHAKLTAYMSEYKGEFGFNRLTDSAQLFTAQLNKSFPNFPKFLKRILDIVYSSTTY
;
A
#
# COMPACT_ATOMS: atom_id res chain seq x y z
N MET A 1 27.87 27.82 2.06
CA MET A 1 28.62 26.73 1.38
C MET A 1 29.26 25.86 2.46
N LYS A 2 29.14 24.53 2.42
CA LYS A 2 29.80 23.67 3.42
C LYS A 2 31.33 23.70 3.22
N SER A 3 32.09 23.72 4.33
CA SER A 3 33.56 23.67 4.27
C SER A 3 34.07 22.35 3.70
N ALA A 4 35.32 22.30 3.24
CA ALA A 4 35.93 21.07 2.72
C ALA A 4 35.88 19.93 3.77
N ASN A 5 36.20 20.25 5.02
CA ASN A 5 36.15 19.31 6.16
C ASN A 5 34.73 18.78 6.39
N GLN A 6 33.71 19.63 6.30
CA GLN A 6 32.31 19.20 6.44
C GLN A 6 31.86 18.26 5.33
N LYS A 7 32.29 18.51 4.08
CA LYS A 7 31.97 17.62 2.95
C LYS A 7 32.66 16.27 3.11
N TYR A 8 33.93 16.27 3.50
CA TYR A 8 34.70 15.05 3.76
C TYR A 8 34.06 14.21 4.87
N ALA A 9 33.75 14.81 6.02
CA ALA A 9 33.11 14.10 7.12
C ALA A 9 31.72 13.54 6.74
N GLU A 10 30.96 14.23 5.89
CA GLU A 10 29.69 13.72 5.36
C GLU A 10 29.86 12.50 4.46
N GLN A 11 30.91 12.49 3.63
CA GLN A 11 31.23 11.35 2.76
C GLN A 11 31.70 10.13 3.56
N VAL A 12 32.58 10.32 4.56
CA VAL A 12 33.02 9.24 5.46
C VAL A 12 31.81 8.62 6.16
N VAL A 13 30.99 9.46 6.81
CA VAL A 13 29.83 9.00 7.58
C VAL A 13 28.73 8.39 6.71
N ALA A 14 28.69 8.70 5.40
CA ALA A 14 27.78 8.04 4.46
C ALA A 14 28.13 6.56 4.25
N LEU A 15 29.42 6.20 4.33
CA LEU A 15 29.92 4.83 4.17
C LEU A 15 29.72 3.97 5.42
N ILE A 16 29.57 4.59 6.60
CA ILE A 16 29.46 3.88 7.87
C ILE A 16 27.99 3.47 8.15
N PRO A 17 27.69 2.18 8.39
CA PRO A 17 26.35 1.70 8.67
C PRO A 17 26.01 1.85 10.17
N VAL A 18 25.93 3.09 10.68
CA VAL A 18 25.52 3.42 12.06
C VAL A 18 24.37 4.43 12.10
N ASP A 19 23.60 4.49 13.20
CA ASP A 19 22.38 5.32 13.25
C ASP A 19 22.66 6.82 13.11
N ARG A 20 21.64 7.65 12.90
CA ARG A 20 21.82 9.08 12.65
C ARG A 20 22.52 9.81 13.81
N ALA A 21 22.25 9.43 15.06
CA ALA A 21 22.86 10.06 16.23
C ALA A 21 24.35 9.69 16.32
N TYR A 22 24.67 8.41 16.09
CA TYR A 22 26.04 7.92 16.04
C TYR A 22 26.83 8.54 14.87
N LYS A 23 26.20 8.65 13.69
CA LYS A 23 26.74 9.35 12.51
C LYS A 23 27.13 10.80 12.85
N ASN A 24 26.30 11.51 13.61
CA ASN A 24 26.61 12.88 14.02
C ASN A 24 27.81 12.94 14.97
N ARG A 25 27.94 11.99 15.90
CA ARG A 25 29.11 11.91 16.80
C ARG A 25 30.41 11.65 16.04
N ILE A 26 30.40 10.68 15.10
CA ILE A 26 31.57 10.43 14.23
C ILE A 26 31.89 11.67 13.40
N LYS A 27 30.87 12.33 12.85
CA LYS A 27 31.06 13.56 12.07
C LYS A 27 31.73 14.66 12.89
N GLU A 28 31.30 14.86 14.13
CA GLU A 28 31.91 15.83 15.05
C GLU A 28 33.36 15.45 15.37
N ASP A 29 33.64 14.17 15.67
CA ASP A 29 35.00 13.68 15.93
C ASP A 29 35.95 13.91 14.74
N ILE A 30 35.52 13.58 13.51
CA ILE A 30 36.30 13.83 12.30
C ILE A 30 36.58 15.33 12.11
N ILE A 31 35.57 16.18 12.31
CA ILE A 31 35.73 17.63 12.16
C ILE A 31 36.70 18.17 13.20
N SER A 32 36.59 17.73 14.46
CA SER A 32 37.50 18.15 15.53
C SER A 32 38.95 17.74 15.26
N ARG A 33 39.20 16.50 14.80
CA ARG A 33 40.54 16.06 14.40
C ARG A 33 41.10 16.93 13.27
N LEU A 34 40.31 17.21 12.24
CA LEU A 34 40.73 18.07 11.13
C LEU A 34 41.05 19.51 11.54
N GLU A 35 40.37 20.04 12.56
CA GLU A 35 40.62 21.38 13.08
C GLU A 35 41.91 21.45 13.92
N GLU A 36 42.31 20.35 14.59
CA GLU A 36 43.52 20.26 15.40
C GLU A 36 44.82 20.31 14.57
N TYR A 37 44.80 19.81 13.32
CA TYR A 37 45.97 19.85 12.44
C TYR A 37 46.44 21.28 12.09
N HIS A 38 45.64 22.32 12.38
CA HIS A 38 45.95 23.74 12.11
C HIS A 38 46.57 23.98 10.72
N SER A 39 46.15 23.22 9.71
CA SER A 39 46.72 23.18 8.37
C SER A 39 45.67 23.50 7.31
N SER A 40 46.10 24.13 6.21
CA SER A 40 45.27 24.38 5.03
C SER A 40 45.29 23.21 4.03
N ALA A 41 45.98 22.12 4.35
CA ALA A 41 46.02 20.91 3.53
C ALA A 41 44.63 20.27 3.38
N SER A 42 44.45 19.46 2.34
CA SER A 42 43.16 18.82 2.11
C SER A 42 42.88 17.77 3.20
N PRO A 43 41.60 17.52 3.55
CA PRO A 43 41.24 16.47 4.53
C PRO A 43 41.76 15.08 4.16
N GLU A 44 41.87 14.79 2.87
CA GLU A 44 42.38 13.52 2.34
C GLU A 44 43.89 13.37 2.58
N ASP A 45 44.66 14.45 2.50
CA ASP A 45 46.09 14.44 2.81
C ASP A 45 46.35 14.30 4.31
N LEU A 46 45.45 14.82 5.15
CA LEU A 46 45.58 14.81 6.61
C LEU A 46 45.13 13.49 7.25
N MET A 47 44.01 12.92 6.77
CA MET A 47 43.37 11.76 7.38
C MET A 47 43.34 10.51 6.49
N GLY A 48 43.69 10.64 5.20
CA GLY A 48 43.60 9.55 4.23
C GLY A 48 42.26 9.54 3.49
N SER A 49 42.03 8.49 2.71
CA SER A 49 40.82 8.40 1.90
C SER A 49 39.57 8.25 2.76
N THR A 50 38.43 8.72 2.25
CA THR A 50 37.14 8.57 2.96
C THR A 50 36.79 7.13 3.28
N TYR A 51 37.29 6.18 2.48
CA TYR A 51 37.09 4.74 2.67
C TYR A 51 37.93 4.20 3.84
N GLU A 52 39.22 4.55 3.89
CA GLU A 52 40.13 4.10 4.97
C GLU A 52 39.65 4.60 6.32
N VAL A 53 39.30 5.88 6.41
CA VAL A 53 38.76 6.45 7.66
C VAL A 53 37.44 5.80 8.03
N ALA A 54 36.55 5.53 7.05
CA ALA A 54 35.32 4.80 7.33
C ALA A 54 35.58 3.38 7.86
N GLN A 55 36.58 2.67 7.34
CA GLN A 55 36.97 1.34 7.83
C GLN A 55 37.52 1.40 9.26
N GLU A 56 38.38 2.36 9.59
CA GLU A 56 38.89 2.57 10.96
C GLU A 56 37.73 2.71 11.96
N PHE A 57 36.71 3.52 11.63
CA PHE A 57 35.54 3.64 12.48
C PHE A 57 34.74 2.33 12.55
N ILE A 58 34.57 1.62 11.43
CA ILE A 58 33.83 0.34 11.39
C ILE A 58 34.49 -0.75 12.24
N GLU A 59 35.82 -0.85 12.20
CA GLU A 59 36.58 -1.83 13.01
C GLU A 59 36.45 -1.59 14.51
N ASN A 60 36.27 -0.33 14.92
CA ASN A 60 36.12 0.09 16.31
C ASN A 60 34.66 0.23 16.76
N ILE A 61 33.69 -0.05 15.89
CA ILE A 61 32.27 -0.03 16.26
C ILE A 61 31.91 -1.34 16.93
N GLU A 62 31.39 -1.26 18.16
CA GLU A 62 30.75 -2.39 18.82
C GLU A 62 29.68 -3.03 17.91
N PRO A 63 29.60 -4.37 17.77
CA PRO A 63 28.63 -5.02 16.90
C PRO A 63 27.16 -4.62 17.16
N SER A 64 26.84 -4.18 18.38
CA SER A 64 25.52 -3.64 18.75
C SER A 64 25.24 -2.21 18.26
N ALA A 65 26.27 -1.45 17.87
CA ALA A 65 26.18 -0.08 17.36
C ALA A 65 26.16 -0.01 15.82
N LEU A 66 26.56 -1.08 15.12
CA LEU A 66 26.21 -1.29 13.72
C LEU A 66 24.68 -1.29 13.59
N ILE A 67 24.18 -0.52 12.64
CA ILE A 67 22.75 -0.36 12.36
C ILE A 67 22.07 -1.73 12.27
N ASN A 68 21.18 -1.98 13.24
CA ASN A 68 19.78 -2.14 12.92
C ASN A 68 19.23 -0.73 12.69
N GLN A 69 18.72 -0.41 11.49
CA GLN A 69 18.21 0.95 11.20
C GLN A 69 17.11 1.25 12.20
N GLY A 70 17.39 2.16 13.12
CA GLY A 70 16.47 2.68 14.14
C GLY A 70 15.24 3.36 13.54
N LYS A 71 14.40 2.60 12.84
CA LYS A 71 12.98 2.88 12.79
C LYS A 71 12.47 2.65 14.20
N LYS A 72 11.78 3.64 14.77
CA LYS A 72 10.97 3.45 15.97
C LYS A 72 10.08 2.22 15.76
N THR A 73 10.50 1.09 16.30
CA THR A 73 9.69 -0.12 16.34
C THR A 73 8.66 0.10 17.42
N PHE A 74 7.45 0.51 17.03
CA PHE A 74 6.34 0.61 17.96
C PHE A 74 5.55 -0.69 17.92
N ASN A 75 5.64 -1.44 19.01
CA ASN A 75 4.96 -2.71 19.17
C ASN A 75 4.01 -2.62 20.37
N TYR A 76 2.74 -2.87 20.11
CA TYR A 76 1.70 -2.96 21.14
C TYR A 76 0.86 -4.21 20.88
N THR A 77 0.58 -4.96 21.94
CA THR A 77 -0.34 -6.10 21.89
C THR A 77 -1.25 -6.03 23.10
N SER A 78 -2.55 -6.07 22.88
CA SER A 78 -3.53 -6.00 23.96
C SER A 78 -3.45 -7.22 24.88
N LYS A 79 -3.71 -7.01 26.17
CA LYS A 79 -3.85 -8.10 27.15
C LYS A 79 -5.14 -8.91 26.90
N ALA A 80 -6.20 -8.26 26.44
CA ALA A 80 -7.44 -8.92 26.05
C ALA A 80 -7.21 -9.84 24.85
N LYS A 81 -7.68 -11.09 24.96
CA LYS A 81 -7.58 -12.11 23.93
C LYS A 81 -8.95 -12.74 23.70
N ILE A 82 -9.29 -13.01 22.44
CA ILE A 82 -10.46 -13.77 22.03
C ILE A 82 -9.95 -15.06 21.41
N MET A 83 -10.33 -16.23 21.96
CA MET A 83 -9.84 -17.54 21.49
C MET A 83 -8.30 -17.63 21.39
N GLY A 84 -7.58 -16.98 22.30
CA GLY A 84 -6.11 -16.94 22.31
C GLY A 84 -5.48 -15.90 21.36
N ILE A 85 -6.27 -15.25 20.51
CA ILE A 85 -5.84 -14.20 19.57
C ILE A 85 -5.95 -12.83 20.26
N PRO A 86 -4.90 -11.97 20.22
CA PRO A 86 -4.98 -10.62 20.76
C PRO A 86 -6.11 -9.81 20.12
N LEU A 87 -6.86 -9.06 20.94
CA LEU A 87 -7.89 -8.14 20.43
C LEU A 87 -7.27 -7.08 19.50
N ILE A 88 -6.15 -6.48 19.92
CA ILE A 88 -5.44 -5.45 19.17
C ILE A 88 -3.95 -5.83 19.10
N SER A 89 -3.39 -5.81 17.88
CA SER A 89 -1.95 -5.91 17.65
C SER A 89 -1.51 -4.78 16.73
N ILE A 90 -0.60 -3.95 17.22
CA ILE A 90 0.03 -2.87 16.46
C ILE A 90 1.51 -3.19 16.36
N ARG A 91 2.04 -3.32 15.14
CA ARG A 91 3.47 -3.53 14.90
C ARG A 91 3.96 -2.62 13.79
N VAL A 92 4.77 -1.66 14.16
CA VAL A 92 5.35 -0.68 13.25
C VAL A 92 6.83 -1.00 13.08
N GLY A 93 7.11 -1.93 12.18
CA GLY A 93 8.46 -2.35 11.83
C GLY A 93 8.59 -2.63 10.34
N LYS A 94 9.82 -2.69 9.81
CA LYS A 94 10.05 -2.92 8.37
C LYS A 94 9.56 -4.30 7.92
N PHE A 95 9.71 -5.32 8.76
CA PHE A 95 9.38 -6.72 8.47
C PHE A 95 8.54 -7.38 9.57
N GLU A 96 7.87 -6.57 10.39
CA GLU A 96 7.02 -7.08 11.45
C GLU A 96 5.59 -7.33 10.95
N VAL A 97 5.01 -8.44 11.38
CA VAL A 97 3.65 -8.84 11.02
C VAL A 97 2.74 -8.69 12.23
N ALA A 98 1.82 -7.72 12.19
CA ALA A 98 0.78 -7.55 13.19
C ALA A 98 -0.27 -8.67 13.05
N LYS A 99 -0.62 -9.34 14.15
CA LYS A 99 -1.60 -10.44 14.17
C LYS A 99 -2.60 -10.25 15.31
N GLY A 100 -3.87 -10.09 15.00
CA GLY A 100 -4.91 -9.86 16.00
C GLY A 100 -6.31 -9.78 15.39
N ILE A 101 -7.33 -9.56 16.21
CA ILE A 101 -8.67 -9.23 15.70
C ILE A 101 -8.62 -7.90 14.96
N ILE A 102 -8.00 -6.89 15.56
CA ILE A 102 -7.61 -5.64 14.93
C ILE A 102 -6.08 -5.63 14.79
N ALA A 103 -5.58 -5.66 13.56
CA ALA A 103 -4.17 -5.70 13.25
C ALA A 103 -3.75 -4.43 12.49
N ILE A 104 -2.76 -3.70 13.01
CA ILE A 104 -2.24 -2.47 12.40
C ILE A 104 -0.72 -2.59 12.21
N GLY A 105 -0.24 -2.46 10.98
CA GLY A 105 1.20 -2.52 10.70
C GLY A 105 1.51 -2.52 9.20
N ASN A 106 2.80 -2.53 8.82
CA ASN A 106 3.17 -2.63 7.40
C ASN A 106 2.67 -3.94 6.78
N PHE A 107 2.80 -5.05 7.53
CA PHE A 107 2.17 -6.32 7.24
C PHE A 107 1.18 -6.62 8.37
N SER A 108 -0.09 -6.80 8.02
CA SER A 108 -1.16 -7.03 8.99
C SER A 108 -2.00 -8.24 8.60
N VAL A 109 -2.37 -9.05 9.60
CA VAL A 109 -3.26 -10.20 9.45
C VAL A 109 -4.29 -10.17 10.58
N GLY A 110 -5.58 -10.07 10.24
CA GLY A 110 -6.62 -10.01 11.26
C GLY A 110 -8.05 -10.05 10.74
N VAL A 111 -9.03 -9.83 11.62
CA VAL A 111 -10.42 -9.63 11.18
C VAL A 111 -10.53 -8.26 10.52
N ILE A 112 -10.00 -7.23 11.19
CA ILE A 112 -9.81 -5.89 10.67
C ILE A 112 -8.31 -5.68 10.52
N SER A 113 -7.84 -5.55 9.29
CA SER A 113 -6.42 -5.47 8.95
C SER A 113 -6.11 -4.14 8.30
N ILE A 114 -5.22 -3.35 8.90
CA ILE A 114 -4.81 -2.02 8.41
C ILE A 114 -3.31 -2.01 8.15
N GLY A 115 -2.90 -1.80 6.91
CA GLY A 115 -1.48 -1.84 6.58
C GLY A 115 -1.12 -1.58 5.13
N ALA A 116 0.18 -1.52 4.81
CA ALA A 116 0.62 -1.48 3.41
C ALA A 116 0.23 -2.79 2.70
N PHE A 117 0.47 -3.92 3.37
CA PHE A 117 -0.04 -5.24 3.03
C PHE A 117 -1.00 -5.69 4.14
N SER A 118 -2.25 -5.93 3.78
CA SER A 118 -3.31 -6.29 4.72
C SER A 118 -3.99 -7.59 4.28
N LEU A 119 -4.23 -8.49 5.23
CA LEU A 119 -4.95 -9.75 5.01
C LEU A 119 -6.02 -9.90 6.10
N GLY A 120 -7.29 -9.94 5.71
CA GLY A 120 -8.34 -10.09 6.70
C GLY A 120 -9.75 -10.26 6.18
N ILE A 121 -10.74 -10.20 7.07
CA ILE A 121 -12.15 -10.11 6.64
C ILE A 121 -12.38 -8.73 6.04
N PHE A 122 -11.98 -7.70 6.78
CA PHE A 122 -11.94 -6.30 6.36
C PHE A 122 -10.48 -5.88 6.20
N SER A 123 -10.08 -5.58 4.96
CA SER A 123 -8.71 -5.22 4.63
C SER A 123 -8.63 -3.77 4.17
N LEU A 124 -7.77 -2.98 4.81
CA LEU A 124 -7.53 -1.57 4.50
C LEU A 124 -6.03 -1.39 4.24
N GLY A 125 -5.64 -1.20 2.98
CA GLY A 125 -4.22 -1.09 2.68
C GLY A 125 -3.82 -0.68 1.29
N GLY A 126 -2.51 -0.59 1.04
CA GLY A 126 -2.01 -0.41 -0.32
C GLY A 126 -2.33 -1.64 -1.18
N ILE A 127 -2.04 -2.81 -0.63
CA ILE A 127 -2.41 -4.13 -1.12
C ILE A 127 -3.31 -4.76 -0.05
N GLY A 128 -4.60 -4.93 -0.38
CA GLY A 128 -5.60 -5.50 0.53
C GLY A 128 -6.12 -6.83 0.01
N LEU A 129 -6.04 -7.86 0.86
CA LEU A 129 -6.57 -9.19 0.59
C LEU A 129 -7.65 -9.51 1.62
N GLY A 130 -8.88 -9.76 1.21
CA GLY A 130 -9.89 -10.10 2.18
C GLY A 130 -11.25 -10.50 1.65
N VAL A 131 -12.24 -10.55 2.55
CA VAL A 131 -13.64 -10.71 2.15
C VAL A 131 -14.16 -9.40 1.57
N ILE A 132 -13.85 -8.30 2.26
CA ILE A 132 -14.05 -6.93 1.82
C ILE A 132 -12.70 -6.22 1.88
N ALA A 133 -12.20 -5.78 0.73
CA ALA A 133 -10.89 -5.16 0.60
C ALA A 133 -10.99 -3.73 0.07
N PHE A 134 -10.20 -2.83 0.65
CA PHE A 134 -10.02 -1.44 0.25
C PHE A 134 -8.54 -1.18 0.02
N GLY A 135 -8.19 -0.61 -1.13
CA GLY A 135 -6.79 -0.26 -1.38
C GLY A 135 -6.41 0.24 -2.76
N GLY A 136 -5.11 0.38 -3.01
CA GLY A 136 -4.60 0.62 -4.37
C GLY A 136 -4.81 -0.61 -5.24
N LEU A 137 -4.39 -1.76 -4.73
CA LEU A 137 -4.67 -3.10 -5.24
C LEU A 137 -5.54 -3.84 -4.22
N ALA A 138 -6.80 -4.10 -4.56
CA ALA A 138 -7.76 -4.74 -3.67
C ALA A 138 -8.22 -6.09 -4.26
N LEU A 139 -8.02 -7.17 -3.52
CA LEU A 139 -8.57 -8.50 -3.84
C LEU A 139 -9.58 -8.89 -2.76
N GLY A 140 -10.86 -8.95 -3.14
CA GLY A 140 -11.99 -9.19 -2.25
C GLY A 140 -12.74 -10.47 -2.62
N ALA A 141 -13.16 -11.31 -1.66
CA ALA A 141 -14.08 -12.39 -1.99
C ALA A 141 -15.47 -11.80 -2.35
N ILE A 142 -16.03 -10.96 -1.50
CA ILE A 142 -17.36 -10.36 -1.70
C ILE A 142 -17.24 -8.96 -2.30
N GLY A 143 -16.32 -8.14 -1.80
CA GLY A 143 -16.19 -6.74 -2.21
C GLY A 143 -14.75 -6.29 -2.34
N ALA A 144 -14.40 -5.62 -3.44
CA ALA A 144 -13.13 -4.94 -3.60
C ALA A 144 -13.35 -3.50 -4.06
N PHE A 145 -12.66 -2.57 -3.41
CA PHE A 145 -12.75 -1.13 -3.68
C PHE A 145 -11.34 -0.55 -3.82
N GLY A 146 -10.99 0.01 -4.98
CA GLY A 146 -9.63 0.49 -5.17
C GLY A 146 -9.27 1.07 -6.53
N GLY A 147 -7.98 1.33 -6.75
CA GLY A 147 -7.48 1.70 -8.08
C GLY A 147 -7.60 0.52 -9.04
N VAL A 148 -7.04 -0.63 -8.63
CA VAL A 148 -7.22 -1.93 -9.25
C VAL A 148 -7.95 -2.83 -8.26
N ALA A 149 -9.14 -3.26 -8.62
CA ALA A 149 -10.01 -4.06 -7.76
C ALA A 149 -10.37 -5.38 -8.46
N ALA A 150 -10.21 -6.50 -7.77
CA ALA A 150 -10.74 -7.77 -8.22
C ALA A 150 -11.56 -8.45 -7.13
N ALA A 151 -12.74 -8.96 -7.48
CA ALA A 151 -13.57 -9.69 -6.53
C ALA A 151 -14.43 -10.79 -7.15
N TYR A 152 -15.02 -11.67 -6.33
CA TYR A 152 -16.03 -12.59 -6.85
C TYR A 152 -17.35 -11.84 -7.09
N MET A 153 -17.93 -11.19 -6.07
CA MET A 153 -19.24 -10.55 -6.23
C MET A 153 -19.18 -9.11 -6.78
N LEU A 154 -18.49 -8.20 -6.08
CA LEU A 154 -18.49 -6.77 -6.41
C LEU A 154 -17.07 -6.21 -6.46
N ALA A 155 -16.69 -5.63 -7.60
CA ALA A 155 -15.47 -4.84 -7.72
C ALA A 155 -15.80 -3.42 -8.18
N ILE A 156 -15.30 -2.42 -7.45
CA ILE A 156 -15.43 -1.00 -7.81
C ILE A 156 -14.04 -0.37 -7.86
N GLY A 157 -13.67 0.23 -8.99
CA GLY A 157 -12.36 0.86 -9.12
C GLY A 157 -12.07 1.52 -10.46
N GLY A 158 -10.82 1.95 -10.66
CA GLY A 158 -10.37 2.40 -11.98
C GLY A 158 -10.35 1.25 -12.98
N VAL A 159 -9.70 0.14 -12.58
CA VAL A 159 -9.75 -1.15 -13.25
C VAL A 159 -10.46 -2.14 -12.31
N ALA A 160 -11.62 -2.64 -12.72
CA ALA A 160 -12.46 -3.52 -11.92
C ALA A 160 -12.63 -4.87 -12.61
N VAL A 161 -12.34 -5.96 -11.91
CA VAL A 161 -12.53 -7.34 -12.38
C VAL A 161 -13.45 -8.08 -11.41
N ALA A 162 -14.58 -8.61 -11.87
CA ALA A 162 -15.49 -9.36 -11.01
C ALA A 162 -16.05 -10.63 -11.66
N HIS A 163 -16.63 -11.53 -10.89
CA HIS A 163 -17.49 -12.57 -11.48
C HIS A 163 -18.88 -11.99 -11.75
N ASN A 164 -19.53 -11.41 -10.73
CA ASN A 164 -20.90 -10.89 -10.86
C ASN A 164 -20.99 -9.43 -11.33
N LEU A 165 -20.41 -8.49 -10.59
CA LEU A 165 -20.56 -7.06 -10.88
C LEU A 165 -19.22 -6.30 -10.80
N ALA A 166 -18.79 -5.75 -11.93
CA ALA A 166 -17.65 -4.83 -12.00
C ALA A 166 -18.13 -3.43 -12.38
N ILE A 167 -17.66 -2.41 -11.65
CA ILE A 167 -17.95 -1.00 -11.91
C ILE A 167 -16.64 -0.21 -11.93
N GLY A 168 -16.35 0.49 -13.03
CA GLY A 168 -15.11 1.24 -13.12
C GLY A 168 -14.88 1.99 -14.42
N GLY A 169 -13.67 2.49 -14.64
CA GLY A 169 -13.27 3.01 -15.96
C GLY A 169 -13.15 1.86 -16.96
N VAL A 170 -12.35 0.86 -16.59
CA VAL A 170 -12.26 -0.44 -17.27
C VAL A 170 -12.91 -1.48 -16.40
N ALA A 171 -14.04 -2.04 -16.85
CA ALA A 171 -14.81 -3.02 -16.09
C ALA A 171 -14.87 -4.36 -16.85
N ILE A 172 -14.42 -5.43 -16.19
CA ILE A 172 -14.42 -6.78 -16.73
C ILE A 172 -15.20 -7.68 -15.77
N ALA A 173 -16.26 -8.32 -16.23
CA ALA A 173 -16.99 -9.30 -15.45
C ALA A 173 -17.53 -10.45 -16.27
N THR A 174 -17.97 -11.52 -15.60
CA THR A 174 -18.70 -12.60 -16.28
C THR A 174 -20.15 -12.19 -16.52
N ASP A 175 -20.84 -11.72 -15.47
CA ASP A 175 -22.26 -11.37 -15.57
C ASP A 175 -22.45 -9.92 -16.04
N ILE A 176 -22.05 -8.93 -15.23
CA ILE A 176 -22.36 -7.51 -15.46
C ILE A 176 -21.13 -6.62 -15.29
N ALA A 177 -20.85 -5.78 -16.30
CA ALA A 177 -19.80 -4.77 -16.24
C ALA A 177 -20.36 -3.37 -16.59
N ILE A 178 -19.98 -2.38 -15.78
CA ILE A 178 -20.39 -0.97 -15.96
C ILE A 178 -19.13 -0.11 -16.01
N GLY A 179 -18.91 0.59 -17.11
CA GLY A 179 -17.75 1.48 -17.21
C GLY A 179 -17.67 2.27 -18.49
N ASP A 180 -16.49 2.83 -18.76
CA ASP A 180 -16.21 3.44 -20.06
C ASP A 180 -15.93 2.34 -21.10
N VAL A 181 -15.01 1.44 -20.75
CA VAL A 181 -14.75 0.18 -21.45
C VAL A 181 -15.29 -0.97 -20.61
N ALA A 182 -16.29 -1.69 -21.12
CA ALA A 182 -16.98 -2.74 -20.37
C ALA A 182 -16.99 -4.10 -21.09
N HIS A 183 -16.65 -5.17 -20.36
CA HIS A 183 -16.57 -6.51 -20.91
C HIS A 183 -17.31 -7.50 -20.00
N ALA A 184 -18.49 -7.98 -20.41
CA ALA A 184 -19.31 -8.94 -19.67
C ALA A 184 -20.46 -9.47 -20.52
N LYS A 185 -21.26 -10.41 -20.01
CA LYS A 185 -22.49 -10.84 -20.69
C LYS A 185 -23.47 -9.66 -20.88
N LEU A 186 -23.67 -8.86 -19.84
CA LEU A 186 -24.45 -7.62 -19.86
C LEU A 186 -23.55 -6.44 -19.52
N THR A 187 -23.42 -5.49 -20.44
CA THR A 187 -22.53 -4.34 -20.27
C THR A 187 -23.28 -3.03 -20.35
N ALA A 188 -22.89 -2.09 -19.48
CA ALA A 188 -23.25 -0.69 -19.58
C ALA A 188 -21.97 0.12 -19.85
N TYR A 189 -21.84 0.68 -21.04
CA TYR A 189 -20.59 1.26 -21.51
C TYR A 189 -20.76 2.72 -21.94
N MET A 190 -19.65 3.45 -22.09
CA MET A 190 -19.65 4.79 -22.69
C MET A 190 -18.94 4.81 -24.04
N SER A 191 -17.73 4.23 -24.13
CA SER A 191 -16.95 4.18 -25.36
C SER A 191 -17.04 2.81 -26.04
N GLU A 192 -16.59 1.75 -25.36
CA GLU A 192 -16.44 0.41 -25.96
C GLU A 192 -17.07 -0.67 -25.09
N TYR A 193 -17.65 -1.69 -25.74
CA TYR A 193 -18.08 -2.90 -25.04
C TYR A 193 -17.74 -4.18 -25.78
N LYS A 194 -17.69 -5.26 -25.00
CA LYS A 194 -17.71 -6.62 -25.51
C LYS A 194 -18.61 -7.48 -24.65
N GLY A 195 -19.61 -8.12 -25.26
CA GLY A 195 -20.65 -8.82 -24.53
C GLY A 195 -21.79 -9.31 -25.41
N GLU A 196 -22.73 -10.02 -24.80
CA GLU A 196 -23.97 -10.45 -25.47
C GLU A 196 -24.97 -9.29 -25.56
N PHE A 197 -25.06 -8.47 -24.52
CA PHE A 197 -25.95 -7.32 -24.46
C PHE A 197 -25.19 -6.07 -24.04
N GLY A 198 -25.07 -5.09 -24.95
CA GLY A 198 -24.46 -3.79 -24.68
C GLY A 198 -25.49 -2.68 -24.61
N PHE A 199 -25.40 -1.85 -23.56
CA PHE A 199 -26.21 -0.65 -23.38
C PHE A 199 -25.31 0.57 -23.26
N ASN A 200 -25.49 1.55 -24.15
CA ASN A 200 -24.77 2.80 -24.12
C ASN A 200 -25.41 3.73 -23.08
N ARG A 201 -24.63 4.18 -22.09
CA ARG A 201 -25.12 4.99 -20.97
C ARG A 201 -25.59 6.40 -21.36
N LEU A 202 -25.26 6.87 -22.57
CA LEU A 202 -25.67 8.20 -23.06
C LEU A 202 -26.98 8.16 -23.84
N THR A 203 -27.26 7.06 -24.55
CA THR A 203 -28.40 6.96 -25.47
C THR A 203 -29.50 6.04 -24.98
N ASP A 204 -29.15 5.01 -24.22
CA ASP A 204 -30.09 3.96 -23.85
C ASP A 204 -30.72 4.24 -22.49
N SER A 205 -32.02 4.00 -22.39
CA SER A 205 -32.74 4.24 -21.14
C SER A 205 -32.35 3.22 -20.06
N ALA A 206 -32.19 3.71 -18.83
CA ALA A 206 -31.93 2.89 -17.65
C ALA A 206 -32.98 1.76 -17.47
N GLN A 207 -34.22 2.02 -17.88
CA GLN A 207 -35.32 1.07 -17.79
C GLN A 207 -35.11 -0.16 -18.68
N LEU A 208 -34.56 0.03 -19.89
CA LEU A 208 -34.24 -1.08 -20.80
C LEU A 208 -33.12 -1.96 -20.23
N PHE A 209 -32.10 -1.35 -19.64
CA PHE A 209 -31.02 -2.08 -18.96
C PHE A 209 -31.58 -2.89 -17.79
N THR A 210 -32.39 -2.28 -16.92
CA THR A 210 -32.98 -2.98 -15.76
C THR A 210 -33.94 -4.09 -16.18
N ALA A 211 -34.71 -3.91 -17.26
CA ALA A 211 -35.55 -4.96 -17.82
C ALA A 211 -34.70 -6.15 -18.31
N GLN A 212 -33.62 -5.87 -19.04
CA GLN A 212 -32.70 -6.91 -19.54
C GLN A 212 -31.94 -7.62 -18.42
N LEU A 213 -31.51 -6.88 -17.38
CA LEU A 213 -30.90 -7.43 -16.18
C LEU A 213 -31.82 -8.46 -15.52
N ASN A 214 -33.08 -8.09 -15.29
CA ASN A 214 -34.05 -8.97 -14.64
C ASN A 214 -34.41 -10.19 -15.49
N LYS A 215 -34.39 -10.05 -16.81
CA LYS A 215 -34.63 -11.15 -17.76
C LYS A 215 -33.46 -12.13 -17.80
N SER A 216 -32.22 -11.62 -17.92
CA SER A 216 -31.02 -12.44 -18.09
C SER A 216 -30.50 -13.02 -16.77
N PHE A 217 -30.77 -12.36 -15.64
CA PHE A 217 -30.30 -12.75 -14.31
C PHE A 217 -31.45 -12.72 -13.27
N PRO A 218 -32.41 -13.66 -13.33
CA PRO A 218 -33.56 -13.67 -12.43
C PRO A 218 -33.16 -13.81 -10.95
N ASN A 219 -32.11 -14.60 -10.67
CA ASN A 219 -31.58 -14.85 -9.32
C ASN A 219 -30.44 -13.90 -8.91
N PHE A 220 -30.29 -12.75 -9.58
CA PHE A 220 -29.21 -11.82 -9.27
C PHE A 220 -29.33 -11.29 -7.83
N PRO A 221 -28.23 -11.22 -7.04
CA PRO A 221 -28.29 -10.81 -5.64
C PRO A 221 -29.00 -9.48 -5.42
N LYS A 222 -29.99 -9.44 -4.53
CA LYS A 222 -30.82 -8.26 -4.27
C LYS A 222 -30.01 -7.02 -3.88
N PHE A 223 -28.94 -7.21 -3.11
CA PHE A 223 -28.08 -6.09 -2.71
C PHE A 223 -27.30 -5.50 -3.89
N LEU A 224 -26.88 -6.32 -4.86
CA LEU A 224 -26.22 -5.84 -6.08
C LEU A 224 -27.21 -5.08 -6.98
N LYS A 225 -28.47 -5.54 -7.08
CA LYS A 225 -29.53 -4.78 -7.77
C LYS A 225 -29.69 -3.38 -7.19
N ARG A 226 -29.72 -3.27 -5.86
CA ARG A 226 -29.82 -1.97 -5.18
C ARG A 226 -28.65 -1.04 -5.50
N ILE A 227 -27.43 -1.58 -5.62
CA ILE A 227 -26.26 -0.79 -6.05
C ILE A 227 -26.46 -0.29 -7.49
N LEU A 228 -26.93 -1.16 -8.40
CA LEU A 228 -27.23 -0.80 -9.78
C LEU A 228 -28.29 0.30 -9.87
N ASP A 229 -29.38 0.19 -9.10
CA ASP A 229 -30.45 1.20 -9.07
C ASP A 229 -29.90 2.56 -8.64
N ILE A 230 -29.01 2.59 -7.65
CA ILE A 230 -28.35 3.84 -7.21
C ILE A 230 -27.51 4.43 -8.36
N VAL A 231 -26.66 3.62 -8.99
CA VAL A 231 -25.78 4.05 -10.09
C VAL A 231 -26.57 4.59 -11.29
N TYR A 232 -27.71 3.98 -11.61
CA TYR A 232 -28.57 4.43 -12.70
C TYR A 232 -29.45 5.62 -12.33
N SER A 233 -29.93 5.70 -11.08
CA SER A 233 -30.70 6.86 -10.59
C SER A 233 -29.87 8.15 -10.53
N SER A 234 -28.55 8.05 -10.30
CA SER A 234 -27.67 9.21 -10.27
C SER A 234 -27.31 9.77 -11.65
N THR A 235 -27.67 9.07 -12.75
CA THR A 235 -27.33 9.47 -14.13
C THR A 235 -28.49 10.18 -14.84
N THR A 236 -29.58 10.53 -14.12
CA THR A 236 -30.81 11.13 -14.69
C THR A 236 -30.95 12.65 -14.46
N TYR A 237 -29.85 13.41 -14.54
CA TYR A 237 -29.87 14.88 -14.44
C TYR A 237 -29.25 15.54 -15.65
#